data_AF-A0A382QCS8-F1
#
_entry.id   AF-A0A382QCS8-F1
#
_cell.length_a   1.000
_cell.length_b   1.000
_cell.length_c   1.000
_cell.angle_alpha   90.00
_cell.angle_beta   90.00
_cell.angle_gamma   90.00
#
_symmetry.space_group_name_H-M   'P 1'
#
loop_
_entity.id
_entity.type
_entity.pdbx_description
1 polymer ?
#
loop_
_entity_poly.entity_id
_entity_poly.type
_entity_poly.pdbx_seq_one_letter_code
_entity_poly.pdbx_strand_id
1 'polypeptide(L)'
;MSCETLRQSMRFLVATFVLIALTAGCKAFAPDFAEFGGSRMRDIRDRAALHDTMLTLRLDTLLPVLMERVGVDCWLILADGSEGDVLVSLLTVRATRLEGKGVLLLCNQDSALARIALGAGFSSNAAIYEVVEPSDDLALAGLLNDHLRAFKPESIAVNDSLQFPAADGLTASNARWLRDHLAPEFS
;
A
#
# COMPACT_ATOMS: atom_id res chain seq x y z
N MET A 1 -6.47 68.79 -41.17
CA MET A 1 -6.41 68.01 -39.92
C MET A 1 -7.63 67.10 -39.86
N SER A 2 -7.58 65.85 -40.36
CA SER A 2 -8.74 64.94 -40.12
C SER A 2 -8.54 63.43 -40.34
N CYS A 3 -7.40 62.93 -40.83
CA CYS A 3 -7.27 61.49 -41.13
C CYS A 3 -6.30 60.74 -40.19
N GLU A 4 -5.13 61.31 -39.87
CA GLU A 4 -4.13 60.66 -39.01
C GLU A 4 -4.53 60.61 -37.53
N THR A 5 -5.14 61.69 -37.02
CA THR A 5 -5.62 61.78 -35.63
C THR A 5 -6.70 60.74 -35.34
N LEU A 6 -7.57 60.45 -36.32
CA LEU A 6 -8.63 59.45 -36.23
C LEU A 6 -8.06 58.02 -36.21
N ARG A 7 -7.03 57.76 -37.01
CA ARG A 7 -6.32 56.47 -37.05
C ARG A 7 -5.53 56.21 -35.77
N GLN A 8 -4.96 57.24 -35.16
CA GLN A 8 -4.25 57.15 -33.88
C GLN A 8 -5.22 56.89 -32.71
N SER A 9 -6.34 57.61 -32.65
CA SER A 9 -7.39 57.37 -31.64
C SER A 9 -8.01 55.97 -31.76
N MET A 10 -8.20 55.46 -32.99
CA MET A 10 -8.72 54.11 -33.21
C MET A 10 -7.73 53.02 -32.79
N ARG A 11 -6.41 53.24 -32.97
CA ARG A 11 -5.36 52.33 -32.47
C ARG A 11 -5.31 52.30 -30.94
N PHE A 12 -5.45 53.47 -30.30
CA PHE A 12 -5.55 53.53 -28.83
C PHE A 12 -6.79 52.80 -28.32
N LEU A 13 -7.96 53.00 -28.95
CA LEU A 13 -9.21 52.34 -28.53
C LEU A 13 -9.15 50.82 -28.70
N VAL A 14 -8.55 50.33 -29.79
CA VAL A 14 -8.32 48.89 -30.00
C VAL A 14 -7.32 48.34 -28.98
N ALA A 15 -6.24 49.06 -28.69
CA ALA A 15 -5.26 48.63 -27.68
C ALA A 15 -5.87 48.59 -26.26
N THR A 16 -6.71 49.56 -25.91
CA THR A 16 -7.43 49.57 -24.64
C THR A 16 -8.44 48.42 -24.57
N PHE A 17 -9.16 48.15 -25.66
CA PHE A 17 -10.10 47.03 -25.72
C PHE A 17 -9.40 45.67 -25.60
N VAL A 18 -8.25 45.49 -26.27
CA VAL A 18 -7.43 44.29 -26.14
C VAL A 18 -6.89 44.13 -24.71
N LEU A 19 -6.45 45.21 -24.05
CA LEU A 19 -5.96 45.15 -22.67
C LEU A 19 -7.08 44.82 -21.67
N ILE A 20 -8.29 45.37 -21.87
CA ILE A 20 -9.46 45.04 -21.05
C ILE A 20 -9.87 43.58 -21.28
N ALA A 21 -9.85 43.10 -22.52
CA ALA A 21 -10.15 41.71 -22.84
C ALA A 21 -9.12 40.75 -22.23
N LEU A 22 -7.83 41.10 -22.24
CA LEU A 22 -6.76 40.30 -21.64
C LEU A 22 -6.93 40.21 -20.11
N THR A 23 -7.22 41.33 -19.45
CA THR A 23 -7.40 41.37 -17.99
C THR A 23 -8.68 40.69 -17.53
N ALA A 24 -9.78 40.80 -18.29
CA ALA A 24 -11.02 40.07 -18.02
C ALA A 24 -10.84 38.56 -18.23
N GLY A 25 -10.13 38.14 -19.28
CA GLY A 25 -9.78 36.74 -19.53
C GLY A 25 -8.98 36.13 -18.38
N CYS A 26 -7.94 36.82 -17.89
CA CYS A 26 -7.15 36.33 -16.75
C CYS A 26 -7.97 36.16 -15.46
N LYS A 27 -8.96 37.04 -15.21
CA LYS A 27 -9.83 36.91 -14.02
C LYS A 27 -10.84 35.77 -14.12
N ALA A 28 -11.29 35.41 -15.33
CA ALA A 28 -12.20 34.29 -15.55
C ALA A 28 -11.54 32.93 -15.33
N PHE A 29 -10.22 32.81 -15.58
CA PHE A 29 -9.46 31.58 -15.37
C PHE A 29 -8.86 31.45 -13.95
N ALA A 30 -8.73 32.53 -13.19
CA ALA A 30 -8.19 32.51 -11.82
C ALA A 30 -8.92 31.57 -10.83
N PRO A 31 -10.27 31.42 -10.83
CA PRO A 31 -10.94 30.50 -9.90
C PRO A 31 -10.61 29.02 -10.17
N ASP A 32 -10.42 28.62 -11.43
CA ASP A 32 -10.05 27.24 -11.79
C ASP A 32 -8.67 26.86 -11.21
N PHE A 33 -7.69 27.76 -11.28
CA PHE A 33 -6.36 27.51 -10.69
C PHE A 33 -6.37 27.50 -9.16
N ALA A 34 -7.27 28.26 -8.52
CA ALA A 34 -7.45 28.23 -7.07
C ALA A 34 -8.05 26.89 -6.60
N GLU A 35 -8.92 26.27 -7.41
CA GLU A 35 -9.50 24.95 -7.14
C GLU A 35 -8.47 23.81 -7.28
N PHE A 36 -7.49 23.95 -8.18
CA PHE A 36 -6.36 23.00 -8.30
C PHE A 36 -5.37 23.09 -7.12
N GLY A 37 -5.24 24.24 -6.47
CA GLY A 37 -4.22 24.50 -5.46
C GLY A 37 -4.69 24.47 -4.00
N GLY A 38 -5.99 24.58 -3.72
CA GLY A 38 -6.51 24.74 -2.37
C GLY A 38 -7.67 23.80 -2.08
N SER A 39 -7.51 22.93 -1.06
CA SER A 39 -8.50 22.07 -0.40
C SER A 39 -8.72 20.62 -0.91
N ARG A 40 -8.32 20.23 -2.12
CA ARG A 40 -8.56 18.86 -2.62
C ARG A 40 -7.44 17.85 -2.39
N MET A 41 -6.21 18.31 -2.13
CA MET A 41 -5.09 17.41 -1.85
C MET A 41 -4.97 17.23 -0.34
N ARG A 42 -5.47 16.09 0.18
CA ARG A 42 -5.28 15.69 1.58
C ARG A 42 -3.78 15.75 1.92
N ASP A 43 -3.47 16.25 3.12
CA ASP A 43 -2.12 16.25 3.65
C ASP A 43 -1.52 14.83 3.56
N ILE A 44 -0.20 14.71 3.43
CA ILE A 44 0.44 13.40 3.28
C ILE A 44 0.15 12.48 4.47
N ARG A 45 -0.05 13.04 5.66
CA ARG A 45 -0.45 12.31 6.88
C ARG A 45 -1.88 11.82 6.78
N ASP A 46 -2.79 12.65 6.29
CA ASP A 46 -4.21 12.29 6.11
C ASP A 46 -4.40 11.20 5.05
N ARG A 47 -3.51 11.14 4.05
CA ARG A 47 -3.48 10.06 3.05
C ARG A 47 -2.93 8.76 3.63
N ALA A 48 -1.87 8.83 4.43
CA ALA A 48 -1.32 7.68 5.14
C ALA A 48 -2.36 7.06 6.07
N ALA A 49 -3.03 7.87 6.90
CA ALA A 49 -4.08 7.41 7.81
C ALA A 49 -5.27 6.77 7.06
N LEU A 50 -5.67 7.35 5.93
CA LEU A 50 -6.73 6.77 5.10
C LEU A 50 -6.33 5.43 4.50
N HIS A 51 -5.08 5.29 4.06
CA HIS A 51 -4.55 4.02 3.55
C HIS A 51 -4.57 2.95 4.64
N ASP A 52 -4.04 3.25 5.83
CA ASP A 52 -3.98 2.30 6.96
C ASP A 52 -5.40 1.89 7.41
N THR A 53 -6.36 2.83 7.38
CA THR A 53 -7.78 2.55 7.65
C THR A 53 -8.38 1.60 6.61
N MET A 54 -8.10 1.84 5.32
CA MET A 54 -8.60 0.99 4.23
C MET A 54 -7.96 -0.40 4.25
N LEU A 55 -6.66 -0.49 4.56
CA LEU A 55 -5.96 -1.75 4.75
C LEU A 55 -6.62 -2.56 5.87
N THR A 56 -6.81 -1.94 7.04
CA THR A 56 -7.48 -2.55 8.20
C THR A 56 -8.87 -3.06 7.82
N LEU A 57 -9.71 -2.22 7.20
CA LEU A 57 -11.06 -2.60 6.79
C LEU A 57 -11.06 -3.82 5.85
N ARG A 58 -10.14 -3.88 4.87
CA ARG A 58 -10.03 -5.03 3.95
C ARG A 58 -9.64 -6.31 4.67
N LEU A 59 -8.71 -6.22 5.61
CA LEU A 59 -8.27 -7.36 6.43
C LEU A 59 -9.36 -7.83 7.38
N ASP A 60 -10.23 -6.94 7.88
CA ASP A 60 -11.34 -7.30 8.78
C ASP A 60 -12.55 -7.87 8.05
N THR A 61 -12.84 -7.40 6.84
CA THR A 61 -14.14 -7.65 6.20
C THR A 61 -14.08 -8.47 4.92
N LEU A 62 -13.03 -8.30 4.12
CA LEU A 62 -12.94 -8.90 2.79
C LEU A 62 -12.09 -10.16 2.80
N LEU A 63 -10.89 -10.06 3.37
CA LEU A 63 -9.91 -11.13 3.32
C LEU A 63 -10.42 -12.43 3.99
N PRO A 64 -11.03 -12.42 5.19
CA PRO A 64 -11.50 -13.64 5.83
C PRO A 64 -12.55 -14.39 4.98
N VAL A 65 -13.50 -13.65 4.41
CA VAL A 65 -14.55 -14.18 3.54
C VAL A 65 -13.96 -14.79 2.26
N LEU A 66 -12.94 -14.16 1.68
CA LEU A 66 -12.26 -14.68 0.50
C LEU A 66 -11.49 -15.95 0.82
N MET A 67 -10.73 -15.97 1.92
CA MET A 67 -9.95 -17.10 2.40
C MET A 67 -10.85 -18.31 2.69
N GLU A 68 -11.97 -18.10 3.39
CA GLU A 68 -12.98 -19.14 3.65
C GLU A 68 -13.56 -19.69 2.33
N ARG A 69 -13.91 -18.81 1.39
CA ARG A 69 -14.47 -19.22 0.08
C ARG A 69 -13.53 -20.10 -0.73
N VAL A 70 -12.21 -19.90 -0.61
CA VAL A 70 -11.21 -20.70 -1.34
C VAL A 70 -10.66 -21.88 -0.53
N GLY A 71 -11.05 -22.04 0.74
CA GLY A 71 -10.57 -23.10 1.62
C GLY A 71 -9.10 -22.91 2.03
N VAL A 72 -8.71 -21.68 2.37
CA VAL A 72 -7.39 -21.34 2.90
C VAL A 72 -7.54 -20.89 4.34
N ASP A 73 -6.87 -21.56 5.28
CA ASP A 73 -6.96 -21.23 6.70
C ASP A 73 -5.92 -20.18 7.09
N CYS A 74 -4.70 -20.32 6.57
CA CYS A 74 -3.62 -19.37 6.77
C CYS A 74 -3.00 -18.96 5.43
N TRP A 75 -2.71 -17.68 5.28
CA TRP A 75 -1.89 -17.15 4.21
C TRP A 75 -0.54 -16.71 4.78
N LEU A 76 0.51 -17.39 4.35
CA LEU A 76 1.90 -17.14 4.70
C LEU A 76 2.56 -16.37 3.56
N ILE A 77 3.01 -15.14 3.83
CA ILE A 77 3.78 -14.33 2.89
C ILE A 77 5.21 -14.25 3.40
N LEU A 78 6.16 -14.79 2.63
CA LEU A 78 7.59 -14.70 2.92
C LEU A 78 8.26 -13.72 1.96
N ALA A 79 8.99 -12.77 2.53
CA ALA A 79 9.56 -11.60 1.90
C ALA A 79 11.00 -11.37 2.38
N ASP A 80 11.85 -10.72 1.59
CA ASP A 80 13.22 -10.35 1.98
C ASP A 80 13.51 -8.84 1.86
N GLY A 81 12.45 -8.03 1.73
CA GLY A 81 12.55 -6.59 1.59
C GLY A 81 13.08 -6.16 0.22
N SER A 82 13.10 -7.03 -0.79
CA SER A 82 13.36 -6.63 -2.17
C SER A 82 12.29 -5.67 -2.70
N GLU A 83 12.63 -4.86 -3.71
CA GLU A 83 11.64 -3.97 -4.33
C GLU A 83 10.59 -4.79 -5.09
N GLY A 84 9.32 -4.41 -4.99
CA GLY A 84 8.22 -5.08 -5.68
C GLY A 84 7.64 -6.30 -4.94
N ASP A 85 8.03 -6.53 -3.69
CA ASP A 85 7.50 -7.62 -2.88
C ASP A 85 5.98 -7.50 -2.66
N VAL A 86 5.26 -8.63 -2.71
CA VAL A 86 3.81 -8.75 -2.46
C VAL A 86 3.44 -8.11 -1.12
N LEU A 87 4.35 -8.20 -0.16
CA LEU A 87 4.19 -7.66 1.18
C LEU A 87 3.88 -6.15 1.19
N VAL A 88 4.41 -5.35 0.25
CA VAL A 88 4.26 -3.88 0.25
C VAL A 88 2.79 -3.44 0.29
N SER A 89 1.90 -4.18 -0.36
CA SER A 89 0.46 -3.89 -0.38
C SER A 89 -0.27 -4.19 0.93
N LEU A 90 0.39 -4.91 1.83
CA LEU A 90 -0.08 -5.37 3.13
C LEU A 90 0.64 -4.66 4.28
N LEU A 91 1.37 -3.56 4.03
CA LEU A 91 2.02 -2.78 5.08
C LEU A 91 1.39 -1.40 5.22
N THR A 92 1.53 -0.83 6.41
CA THR A 92 1.20 0.57 6.67
C THR A 92 2.09 1.50 5.86
N VAL A 93 1.62 2.71 5.56
CA VAL A 93 2.41 3.69 4.77
C VAL A 93 3.69 4.12 5.50
N ARG A 94 3.71 4.01 6.83
CA ARG A 94 4.87 4.35 7.65
C ARG A 94 5.91 3.23 7.71
N ALA A 95 5.65 2.10 7.06
CA ALA A 95 6.54 0.96 7.09
C ALA A 95 7.94 1.32 6.56
N THR A 96 8.92 1.10 7.41
CA THR A 96 10.31 0.97 6.99
C THR A 96 10.47 -0.34 6.23
N ARG A 97 11.29 -0.33 5.17
CA ARG A 97 11.64 -1.52 4.40
C ARG A 97 12.08 -2.65 5.35
N LEU A 98 11.71 -3.90 5.05
CA LEU A 98 12.20 -5.04 5.81
C LEU A 98 13.73 -5.07 5.84
N GLU A 99 14.28 -5.37 7.00
CA GLU A 99 15.71 -5.52 7.21
C GLU A 99 16.07 -7.01 7.12
N GLY A 100 15.91 -7.58 5.93
CA GLY A 100 16.13 -9.00 5.66
C GLY A 100 14.81 -9.79 5.54
N LYS A 101 14.84 -11.07 5.94
CA LYS A 101 13.68 -11.96 5.84
C LYS A 101 12.58 -11.58 6.81
N GLY A 102 11.35 -11.53 6.31
CA GLY A 102 10.15 -11.28 7.08
C GLY A 102 9.01 -12.18 6.64
N VAL A 103 8.24 -12.66 7.62
CA VAL A 103 7.02 -13.44 7.41
C VAL A 103 5.82 -12.60 7.85
N LEU A 104 4.81 -12.51 6.99
CA LEU A 104 3.48 -12.08 7.38
C LEU A 104 2.55 -13.29 7.36
N LEU A 105 1.90 -13.56 8.50
CA LEU A 105 0.96 -14.66 8.67
C LEU A 105 -0.44 -14.09 8.92
N LEU A 106 -1.37 -14.41 8.03
CA LEU A 106 -2.78 -14.04 8.10
C LEU A 106 -3.59 -15.31 8.26
N CYS A 107 -4.17 -15.57 9.43
CA CYS A 107 -4.90 -16.81 9.71
C CYS A 107 -6.33 -16.54 10.13
N ASN A 108 -7.28 -17.26 9.54
CA ASN A 108 -8.66 -17.26 10.01
C ASN A 108 -8.73 -17.87 11.41
N GLN A 109 -9.36 -17.15 12.33
CA GLN A 109 -9.85 -17.66 13.61
C GLN A 109 -11.36 -17.42 13.65
N ASP A 110 -12.10 -18.25 14.38
CA ASP A 110 -13.57 -18.35 14.39
C ASP A 110 -14.35 -17.02 14.21
N SER A 111 -13.86 -15.92 14.79
CA SER A 111 -14.50 -14.59 14.72
C SER A 111 -13.63 -13.46 14.16
N ALA A 112 -12.36 -13.70 13.79
CA ALA A 112 -11.45 -12.64 13.37
C ALA A 112 -10.22 -13.18 12.61
N LEU A 113 -9.57 -12.31 11.85
CA LEU A 113 -8.28 -12.61 11.23
C LEU A 113 -7.13 -12.37 12.23
N ALA A 114 -6.35 -13.40 12.53
CA ALA A 114 -5.05 -13.26 13.17
C ALA A 114 -4.07 -12.61 12.19
N ARG A 115 -3.30 -11.62 12.64
CA ARG A 115 -2.37 -10.85 11.78
C ARG A 115 -1.03 -10.75 12.48
N ILE A 116 -0.08 -11.60 12.10
CA ILE A 116 1.24 -11.65 12.73
C ILE A 116 2.30 -11.25 11.73
N ALA A 117 3.22 -10.39 12.16
CA ALA A 117 4.35 -9.94 11.37
C ALA A 117 5.65 -10.31 12.11
N LEU A 118 6.41 -11.25 11.54
CA LEU A 118 7.66 -11.75 12.10
C LEU A 118 8.83 -11.23 11.26
N GLY A 119 9.70 -10.40 11.82
CA GLY A 119 10.87 -9.91 11.09
C GLY A 119 11.30 -8.50 11.50
N ALA A 120 12.58 -8.21 11.28
CA ALA A 120 13.11 -6.87 11.52
C ALA A 120 12.51 -5.85 10.53
N GLY A 121 12.13 -4.67 11.03
CA GLY A 121 11.53 -3.59 10.23
C GLY A 121 10.01 -3.56 10.24
N PHE A 122 9.35 -4.55 10.87
CA PHE A 122 7.89 -4.56 11.01
C PHE A 122 7.36 -3.68 12.16
N SER A 123 8.19 -3.21 13.09
CA SER A 123 7.77 -2.42 14.28
C SER A 123 6.82 -1.25 13.98
N SER A 124 6.97 -0.60 12.83
CA SER A 124 6.10 0.49 12.36
C SER A 124 4.66 0.05 12.00
N ASN A 125 4.40 -1.25 11.87
CA ASN A 125 3.12 -1.86 11.53
C ASN A 125 2.32 -2.36 12.74
N ALA A 126 2.81 -2.15 13.96
CA ALA A 126 2.21 -2.65 15.20
C ALA A 126 0.78 -2.14 15.50
N ALA A 127 0.30 -1.15 14.73
CA ALA A 127 -1.10 -0.70 14.80
C ALA A 127 -2.10 -1.68 14.16
N ILE A 128 -1.63 -2.54 13.24
CA ILE A 128 -2.47 -3.47 12.46
C ILE A 128 -2.08 -4.93 12.73
N TYR A 129 -0.82 -5.17 13.08
CA TYR A 129 -0.23 -6.50 13.23
C TYR A 129 0.32 -6.72 14.63
N GLU A 130 0.27 -7.97 15.10
CA GLU A 130 1.11 -8.45 16.18
C GLU A 130 2.53 -8.61 15.64
N VAL A 131 3.45 -7.73 16.08
CA VAL A 131 4.82 -7.70 15.57
C VAL A 131 5.76 -8.41 16.52
N VAL A 132 6.59 -9.31 15.98
CA VAL A 132 7.70 -9.95 16.69
C VAL A 132 8.96 -9.84 15.83
N GLU A 133 10.05 -9.36 16.41
CA GLU A 133 11.33 -9.22 15.70
C GLU A 133 12.30 -10.33 16.15
N PRO A 134 12.48 -11.41 15.36
CA PRO A 134 13.41 -12.49 15.70
C PRO A 134 14.86 -12.01 15.62
N SER A 135 15.75 -12.66 16.40
CA SER A 135 17.18 -12.35 16.40
C SER A 135 17.92 -12.82 15.14
N ASP A 136 17.42 -13.89 14.51
CA ASP A 136 18.00 -14.52 13.32
C ASP A 136 16.97 -15.38 12.57
N ASP A 137 17.37 -15.97 11.44
CA ASP A 137 16.54 -16.84 10.61
C ASP A 137 16.07 -18.11 11.34
N LEU A 138 16.84 -18.65 12.29
CA LEU A 138 16.44 -19.85 13.03
C LEU A 138 15.34 -19.52 14.04
N ALA A 139 15.45 -18.37 14.72
CA ALA A 139 14.40 -17.84 15.58
C ALA A 139 13.14 -17.50 14.78
N LEU A 140 13.27 -16.94 13.59
CA LEU A 140 12.15 -16.69 12.66
C LEU A 140 11.42 -18.00 12.32
N ALA A 141 12.16 -19.04 11.95
CA ALA A 141 11.60 -20.36 11.67
C ALA A 141 10.89 -20.97 12.88
N GLY A 142 11.48 -20.87 14.08
CA GLY A 142 10.86 -21.33 15.33
C GLY A 142 9.52 -20.65 15.57
N LEU A 143 9.50 -19.32 15.54
CA LEU A 143 8.29 -18.52 15.74
C LEU A 143 7.21 -18.82 14.70
N LEU A 144 7.57 -18.94 13.42
CA LEU A 144 6.64 -19.32 12.36
C LEU A 144 5.96 -20.65 12.68
N ASN A 145 6.73 -21.69 13.00
CA ASN A 145 6.19 -23.01 13.30
C ASN A 145 5.33 -23.01 14.56
N ASP A 146 5.72 -22.27 15.60
CA ASP A 146 4.95 -22.17 16.83
C ASP A 146 3.58 -21.51 16.61
N HIS A 147 3.52 -20.45 15.79
CA HIS A 147 2.25 -19.84 15.40
C HIS A 147 1.40 -20.81 14.58
N LEU A 148 1.97 -21.47 13.57
CA LEU A 148 1.23 -22.47 12.78
C LEU A 148 0.68 -23.61 13.64
N ARG A 149 1.43 -24.11 14.63
CA ARG A 149 0.92 -25.11 15.59
C ARG A 149 -0.19 -24.58 16.50
N ALA A 150 -0.15 -23.30 16.86
CA ALA A 150 -1.22 -22.68 17.62
C ALA A 150 -2.51 -22.60 16.80
N PHE A 151 -2.41 -22.25 15.51
CA PHE A 151 -3.55 -22.15 14.61
C PHE A 151 -4.08 -23.49 14.11
N LYS A 152 -3.22 -24.50 13.95
CA LYS A 152 -3.55 -25.82 13.38
C LYS A 152 -4.29 -25.74 12.04
N PRO A 153 -3.76 -24.99 11.04
CA PRO A 153 -4.40 -24.87 9.75
C PRO A 153 -4.42 -26.22 9.02
N GLU A 154 -5.51 -26.52 8.30
CA GLU A 154 -5.57 -27.62 7.36
C GLU A 154 -4.97 -27.21 5.99
N SER A 155 -5.06 -25.91 5.65
CA SER A 155 -4.60 -25.35 4.39
C SER A 155 -3.79 -24.05 4.59
N ILE A 156 -2.55 -24.04 4.08
CA ILE A 156 -1.66 -22.87 4.10
C ILE A 156 -1.37 -22.42 2.67
N ALA A 157 -1.79 -21.21 2.31
CA ALA A 157 -1.41 -20.57 1.06
C ALA A 157 -0.08 -19.83 1.19
N VAL A 158 0.66 -19.73 0.10
CA VAL A 158 1.91 -18.95 -0.01
C VAL A 158 1.84 -17.93 -1.15
N ASN A 159 2.71 -16.91 -1.14
CA ASN A 159 2.83 -15.89 -2.19
C ASN A 159 3.53 -16.40 -3.47
N ASP A 160 3.08 -17.54 -3.99
CA ASP A 160 3.53 -18.14 -5.26
C ASP A 160 2.33 -18.23 -6.22
N SER A 161 2.40 -17.57 -7.38
CA SER A 161 1.29 -17.55 -8.33
C SER A 161 1.72 -17.47 -9.79
N LEU A 162 1.32 -18.47 -10.57
CA LEU A 162 1.51 -18.45 -12.02
C LEU A 162 0.52 -17.53 -12.76
N GLN A 163 -0.59 -17.16 -12.12
CA GLN A 163 -1.70 -16.45 -12.76
C GLN A 163 -1.74 -14.96 -12.40
N PHE A 164 -1.31 -14.62 -11.19
CA PHE A 164 -1.42 -13.27 -10.66
C PHE A 164 -0.04 -12.77 -10.22
N PRO A 165 0.65 -11.97 -11.06
CA PRO A 165 1.97 -11.43 -10.71
C PRO A 165 1.98 -10.62 -9.41
N ALA A 166 0.85 -9.99 -9.07
CA ALA A 166 0.70 -9.26 -7.81
C ALA A 166 0.67 -10.17 -6.55
N ALA A 167 0.58 -11.48 -6.74
CA ALA A 167 0.62 -12.49 -5.69
C ALA A 167 1.84 -13.43 -5.83
N ASP A 168 2.74 -13.16 -6.79
CA ASP A 168 3.93 -13.95 -7.09
C ASP A 168 5.18 -13.24 -6.54
N GLY A 169 5.46 -13.44 -5.25
CA GLY A 169 6.59 -12.82 -4.56
C GLY A 169 7.57 -13.83 -3.97
N LEU A 170 7.25 -15.13 -4.01
CA LEU A 170 8.05 -16.15 -3.38
C LEU A 170 9.28 -16.48 -4.23
N THR A 171 10.40 -15.83 -3.94
CA THR A 171 11.66 -16.09 -4.63
C THR A 171 12.12 -17.55 -4.45
N ALA A 172 12.90 -18.07 -5.40
CA ALA A 172 13.42 -19.44 -5.32
C ALA A 172 14.25 -19.71 -4.04
N SER A 173 14.93 -18.69 -3.53
CA SER A 173 15.68 -18.75 -2.27
C SER A 173 14.74 -18.82 -1.07
N ASN A 174 13.66 -18.04 -1.06
CA ASN A 174 12.65 -18.06 0.01
C ASN A 174 11.84 -19.37 -0.01
N ALA A 175 11.49 -19.89 -1.19
CA ALA A 175 10.85 -21.20 -1.31
C ALA A 175 11.74 -22.33 -0.78
N ARG A 176 13.06 -22.26 -0.99
CA ARG A 176 14.01 -23.22 -0.43
C ARG A 176 14.11 -23.09 1.10
N TRP A 177 14.21 -21.86 1.59
CA TRP A 177 14.21 -21.58 3.02
C TRP A 177 12.98 -22.16 3.71
N LEU A 178 11.78 -21.99 3.14
CA LEU A 178 10.55 -22.59 3.68
C LEU A 178 10.65 -24.11 3.75
N ARG A 179 11.04 -24.78 2.66
CA ARG A 179 11.18 -26.25 2.67
C ARG A 179 12.17 -26.77 3.71
N ASP A 180 13.22 -26.02 3.98
CA ASP A 180 14.28 -26.43 4.91
C ASP A 180 13.91 -26.18 6.39
N HIS A 181 12.94 -25.29 6.67
CA HIS A 181 12.63 -24.80 8.02
C HIS A 181 11.18 -24.99 8.48
N LEU A 182 10.26 -25.24 7.55
CA LEU A 182 8.87 -25.53 7.90
C LEU A 182 8.81 -26.92 8.54
N ALA A 183 8.05 -27.04 9.63
CA ALA A 183 7.93 -28.30 10.34
C ALA A 183 7.26 -29.35 9.44
N PRO A 184 7.63 -30.65 9.54
CA PRO A 184 7.13 -31.70 8.65
C PRO A 184 5.60 -31.84 8.64
N GLU A 185 4.92 -31.46 9.71
CA GLU A 185 3.46 -31.43 9.80
C GLU A 185 2.78 -30.39 8.89
N PHE A 186 3.53 -29.44 8.34
CA PHE A 186 3.01 -28.37 7.47
C PHE A 186 3.63 -28.40 6.06
N SER A 187 4.52 -29.36 5.77
CA SER A 187 5.34 -29.40 4.55
C SER A 187 4.75 -30.21 3.40
#